data_AF-A0A846M612-F1
#
_entry.id   AF-A0A846M612-F1
#
_cell.length_a   1.000
_cell.length_b   1.000
_cell.length_c   1.000
_cell.angle_alpha   90.00
_cell.angle_beta   90.00
_cell.angle_gamma   90.00
#
_symmetry.space_group_name_H-M   'P 1'
#
loop_
_entity.id
_entity.type
_entity.pdbx_description
1 polymer ?
#
loop_
_entity_poly.entity_id
_entity_poly.type
_entity_poly.pdbx_seq_one_letter_code
_entity_poly.pdbx_strand_id
1 'polypeptide(L)'
;MDVSGDQAMSSLWYVLALILVGSALLARRAPMAGLLRMALFWVVIFAVLLMLFKLGERSGLFSAQMQREGASSSQQSESPTPASVPTAQVEGQALRIPMAPDGHFWVEGTVNGTPTRFLIDSGASITALSVQSARNAGLNFDLNAPGVSMMTANGRIAVQRASVSTLAIGPIRASDIDIVVSPTFGEVNVIGMNMLSRLDSWGVQNGEMVLTP
;
A
#
# COMPACT_ATOMS: atom_id res chain seq x y z
N MET A 1 5.70 -23.32 29.89
CA MET A 1 6.43 -23.19 28.61
C MET A 1 6.07 -24.40 27.78
N ASP A 2 5.14 -24.23 26.84
CA ASP A 2 4.59 -25.31 26.02
C ASP A 2 4.88 -24.94 24.55
N VAL A 3 6.07 -25.31 24.09
CA VAL A 3 6.61 -24.95 22.76
C VAL A 3 6.36 -26.08 21.73
N SER A 4 5.81 -27.20 22.18
CA SER A 4 5.68 -28.42 21.37
C SER A 4 4.47 -28.40 20.43
N GLY A 5 3.43 -27.60 20.71
CA GLY A 5 2.20 -27.54 19.91
C GLY A 5 2.34 -26.81 18.57
N ASP A 6 3.08 -25.70 18.54
CA ASP A 6 3.18 -24.83 17.35
C ASP A 6 4.08 -25.42 16.25
N GLN A 7 5.08 -26.22 16.62
CA GLN A 7 5.93 -26.92 15.63
C GLN A 7 5.22 -28.12 14.99
N ALA A 8 4.34 -28.79 15.75
CA ALA A 8 3.50 -29.86 15.21
C ALA A 8 2.45 -29.32 14.22
N MET A 9 1.88 -28.13 14.50
CA MET A 9 0.88 -27.51 13.62
C MET A 9 1.49 -26.96 12.32
N SER A 10 2.69 -26.37 12.39
CA SER A 10 3.38 -25.84 11.21
C SER A 10 3.90 -26.94 10.27
N SER A 11 4.38 -28.08 10.81
CA SER A 11 4.81 -29.22 10.00
C SER A 11 3.66 -29.92 9.27
N LEU A 12 2.45 -29.90 9.84
CA LEU A 12 1.25 -30.48 9.24
C LEU A 12 0.89 -29.84 7.89
N TRP A 13 1.01 -28.52 7.77
CA TRP A 13 0.72 -27.79 6.54
C TRP A 13 1.69 -28.11 5.40
N TYR A 14 2.98 -28.30 5.71
CA TYR A 14 3.98 -28.68 4.70
C TYR A 14 3.76 -30.10 4.17
N VAL A 15 3.36 -31.03 5.03
CA VAL A 15 3.01 -32.40 4.61
C VAL A 15 1.76 -32.38 3.74
N LEU A 16 0.73 -31.61 4.11
CA LEU A 16 -0.49 -31.47 3.32
C LEU A 16 -0.20 -30.83 1.94
N ALA A 17 0.65 -29.81 1.88
CA ALA A 17 1.07 -29.17 0.64
C ALA A 17 1.85 -30.14 -0.27
N LEU A 18 2.76 -30.95 0.30
CA LEU A 18 3.50 -31.97 -0.45
C LEU A 18 2.58 -33.06 -1.00
N ILE A 19 1.58 -33.50 -0.23
CA ILE A 19 0.58 -34.48 -0.68
C ILE A 19 -0.29 -33.90 -1.80
N LEU A 20 -0.66 -32.63 -1.71
CA LEU A 20 -1.48 -31.97 -2.73
C LEU A 20 -0.70 -31.81 -4.04
N VAL A 21 0.57 -31.39 -3.97
CA VAL A 21 1.46 -31.33 -5.14
C VAL A 21 1.70 -32.73 -5.72
N GLY A 22 1.95 -33.72 -4.88
CA GLY A 22 2.15 -35.11 -5.30
C GLY A 22 0.91 -35.71 -5.98
N SER A 23 -0.28 -35.44 -5.46
CA SER A 23 -1.55 -35.95 -6.02
C SER A 23 -1.92 -35.26 -7.34
N ALA A 24 -1.64 -33.96 -7.48
CA ALA A 24 -1.80 -33.24 -8.74
C ALA A 24 -0.87 -33.76 -9.85
N LEU A 25 0.33 -34.25 -9.49
CA LEU A 25 1.28 -34.85 -10.42
C LEU A 25 0.89 -36.28 -10.82
N LEU A 26 0.29 -37.06 -9.92
CA LEU A 26 -0.20 -38.41 -10.20
C LEU A 26 -1.46 -38.42 -11.07
N ALA A 27 -2.25 -37.34 -11.07
CA ALA A 27 -3.49 -37.24 -11.83
C ALA A 27 -3.31 -37.07 -13.35
N ARG A 28 -2.08 -36.82 -13.84
CA ARG A 28 -1.85 -36.51 -15.25
C ARG A 28 -0.96 -37.57 -15.91
N ARG A 29 -1.59 -38.53 -16.57
CA ARG A 29 -0.92 -39.45 -17.51
C ARG A 29 -0.48 -38.67 -18.76
N ALA A 30 0.62 -37.92 -18.64
CA ALA A 30 1.36 -37.33 -19.74
C ALA A 30 2.80 -37.88 -19.71
N PRO A 31 3.47 -38.03 -20.86
CA PRO A 31 4.78 -38.68 -20.94
C PRO A 31 5.79 -37.93 -20.05
N MET A 32 6.23 -38.60 -18.98
CA MET A 32 7.08 -38.05 -17.89
C MET A 32 8.37 -37.39 -18.39
N ALA A 33 8.81 -37.70 -19.60
CA ALA A 33 9.96 -37.09 -20.26
C ALA A 33 9.75 -35.61 -20.66
N GLY A 34 8.49 -35.15 -20.81
CA GLY A 34 8.19 -33.75 -21.17
C GLY A 34 8.22 -32.78 -19.97
N LEU A 35 7.78 -33.24 -18.80
CA LEU A 35 7.73 -32.42 -17.58
C LEU A 35 9.13 -32.13 -17.04
N LEU A 36 10.04 -33.10 -17.10
CA LEU A 36 11.42 -32.91 -16.67
C LEU A 36 12.17 -31.88 -17.53
N ARG A 37 11.92 -31.88 -18.85
CA ARG A 37 12.49 -30.88 -19.78
C ARG A 37 11.99 -29.48 -19.44
N MET A 38 10.69 -29.32 -19.15
CA MET A 38 10.13 -28.02 -18.79
C MET A 38 10.64 -27.52 -17.43
N ALA A 39 10.78 -28.39 -16.44
CA ALA A 39 11.39 -28.04 -15.16
C ALA A 39 12.86 -27.60 -15.32
N LEU A 40 13.64 -28.29 -16.14
CA LEU A 40 15.01 -27.90 -16.48
C LEU A 40 15.06 -26.52 -17.16
N PHE A 41 14.14 -26.24 -18.10
CA PHE A 41 14.05 -24.91 -18.73
C PHE A 41 13.76 -23.81 -17.70
N TRP A 42 12.83 -24.03 -16.77
CA TRP A 42 12.54 -23.07 -15.70
C TRP A 42 13.74 -22.82 -14.78
N VAL A 43 14.48 -23.87 -14.40
CA VAL A 43 15.69 -23.73 -13.58
C VAL A 43 16.77 -22.92 -14.30
N VAL A 44 16.98 -23.17 -15.60
CA VAL A 44 17.96 -22.40 -16.40
C VAL A 44 17.56 -20.94 -16.51
N ILE A 45 16.28 -20.65 -16.78
CA ILE A 45 15.77 -19.27 -16.85
C ILE A 45 16.00 -18.54 -15.53
N PHE A 46 15.65 -19.16 -14.40
CA PHE A 46 15.89 -18.59 -13.08
C PHE A 46 17.38 -18.39 -12.77
N ALA A 47 18.24 -19.36 -13.13
CA ALA A 47 19.68 -19.24 -12.94
C ALA A 47 20.28 -18.08 -13.75
N VAL A 48 19.85 -17.89 -15.00
CA VAL A 48 20.29 -16.77 -15.86
C VAL A 48 19.81 -15.43 -15.31
N LEU A 49 18.54 -15.33 -14.89
CA LEU A 49 17.99 -14.14 -14.26
C LEU A 49 18.75 -13.77 -12.98
N LEU A 50 19.01 -14.74 -12.10
CA LEU A 50 19.78 -14.53 -10.88
C LEU A 50 21.23 -14.13 -11.18
N MET A 51 21.84 -14.70 -12.21
CA MET A 51 23.19 -14.34 -12.66
C MET A 51 23.24 -12.91 -13.20
N LEU A 52 22.28 -12.49 -14.01
CA LEU A 52 22.16 -11.11 -14.51
C LEU A 52 21.91 -10.12 -13.38
N PHE A 53 21.04 -10.48 -12.42
CA PHE A 53 20.78 -9.68 -11.23
C PHE A 53 22.03 -9.50 -10.38
N LYS A 54 22.77 -10.58 -10.12
CA LYS A 54 24.05 -10.55 -9.39
C LYS A 54 25.15 -9.81 -10.15
N LEU A 55 25.14 -9.85 -11.48
CA LEU A 55 26.06 -9.09 -12.33
C LEU A 55 25.74 -7.59 -12.33
N GLY A 56 24.45 -7.23 -12.26
CA GLY A 56 23.96 -5.85 -12.10
C GLY A 56 24.27 -5.25 -10.72
N GLU A 57 24.22 -6.05 -9.64
CA GLU A 57 24.68 -5.63 -8.31
C GLU A 57 26.20 -5.34 -8.29
N ARG A 58 26.99 -6.07 -9.09
CA ARG A 58 28.46 -5.98 -9.10
C ARG A 58 29.02 -4.83 -9.96
N SER A 59 28.24 -4.29 -10.90
CA SER A 59 28.65 -3.19 -11.77
C SER A 59 28.58 -1.81 -11.10
N GLY A 60 28.19 -1.73 -9.81
CA GLY A 60 28.25 -0.48 -9.03
C GLY A 60 27.35 0.65 -9.54
N LEU A 61 26.52 0.39 -10.56
CA LEU A 61 25.60 1.36 -11.14
C LEU A 61 24.49 1.78 -10.16
N PHE A 62 24.23 0.99 -9.12
CA PHE A 62 23.20 1.25 -8.11
C PHE A 62 23.73 1.70 -6.74
N SER A 63 25.04 1.61 -6.46
CA SER A 63 25.57 1.82 -5.10
C SER A 63 26.37 3.12 -4.91
N ALA A 64 26.59 3.93 -5.95
CA ALA A 64 27.45 5.11 -5.85
C ALA A 64 26.83 6.34 -5.15
N GLN A 65 25.52 6.35 -4.83
CA GLN A 65 24.85 7.55 -4.33
C GLN A 65 24.47 7.51 -2.84
N MET A 66 24.49 6.35 -2.18
CA MET A 66 24.08 6.22 -0.77
C MET A 66 25.14 6.66 0.25
N GLN A 67 26.36 7.02 -0.15
CA GLN A 67 27.44 7.29 0.80
C GLN A 67 27.82 8.77 0.95
N ARG A 68 27.12 9.70 0.28
CA ARG A 68 27.39 11.15 0.38
C ARG A 68 26.47 11.94 1.32
N GLU A 69 25.35 11.38 1.77
CA GLU A 69 24.43 12.09 2.67
C GLU A 69 24.70 11.84 4.15
N GLY A 70 25.58 10.88 4.50
CA GLY A 70 25.96 10.56 5.87
C GLY A 70 26.96 11.51 6.54
N ALA A 71 27.34 12.63 5.91
CA ALA A 71 28.42 13.51 6.40
C ALA A 71 27.99 14.96 6.69
N SER A 72 26.71 15.30 6.65
CA SER A 72 26.29 16.69 6.87
C SER A 72 24.96 16.80 7.62
N SER A 73 24.91 16.31 8.86
CA SER A 73 23.89 16.70 9.85
C SER A 73 24.35 16.33 11.26
N SER A 74 25.43 16.95 11.74
CA SER A 74 25.71 17.03 13.17
C SER A 74 25.27 18.42 13.67
N GLN A 75 24.59 18.42 14.83
CA GLN A 75 24.00 19.55 15.61
C GLN A 75 22.52 19.78 15.27
N GLN A 76 21.56 19.61 16.20
CA GLN A 76 21.55 20.05 17.60
C GLN A 76 20.46 19.32 18.44
N SER A 77 20.73 19.18 19.74
CA SER A 77 20.06 18.33 20.75
C SER A 77 18.82 18.92 21.43
N GLU A 78 18.14 18.04 22.21
CA GLU A 78 17.12 18.22 23.29
C GLU A 78 15.64 18.25 22.83
N SER A 79 14.66 17.48 23.32
CA SER A 79 14.46 16.57 24.48
C SER A 79 13.22 15.66 24.21
N PRO A 80 12.93 14.60 25.01
CA PRO A 80 12.09 13.46 24.58
C PRO A 80 10.59 13.61 24.88
N THR A 81 9.71 13.26 23.93
CA THR A 81 8.29 12.88 24.14
C THR A 81 7.79 12.07 22.92
N PRO A 82 6.70 11.28 23.02
CA PRO A 82 6.65 9.90 22.56
C PRO A 82 6.21 9.77 21.09
N ALA A 83 6.88 8.88 20.35
CA ALA A 83 6.48 8.30 19.06
C ALA A 83 5.53 9.16 18.20
N SER A 84 6.06 10.26 17.67
CA SER A 84 5.39 11.03 16.62
C SER A 84 5.40 10.23 15.32
N VAL A 85 4.22 10.10 14.71
CA VAL A 85 4.11 9.73 13.30
C VAL A 85 4.97 10.72 12.51
N PRO A 86 5.87 10.26 11.64
CA PRO A 86 6.76 11.17 10.95
C PRO A 86 5.91 12.11 10.07
N THR A 87 6.13 13.42 10.24
CA THR A 87 5.25 14.46 9.69
C THR A 87 5.57 14.70 8.22
N ALA A 88 4.53 14.85 7.39
CA ALA A 88 4.71 15.18 5.99
C ALA A 88 5.42 16.54 5.82
N GLN A 89 6.39 16.61 4.91
CA GLN A 89 7.17 17.80 4.62
C GLN A 89 6.86 18.32 3.22
N VAL A 90 6.88 19.64 3.03
CA VAL A 90 6.72 20.27 1.73
C VAL A 90 8.09 20.69 1.23
N GLU A 91 8.55 20.10 0.11
CA GLU A 91 9.79 20.48 -0.56
C GLU A 91 9.45 21.05 -1.95
N GLY A 92 9.60 22.37 -2.09
CA GLY A 92 9.12 23.07 -3.28
C GLY A 92 7.59 22.98 -3.40
N GLN A 93 7.10 22.31 -4.44
CA GLN A 93 5.66 22.02 -4.62
C GLN A 93 5.28 20.59 -4.22
N ALA A 94 6.26 19.71 -3.99
CA ALA A 94 6.01 18.32 -3.68
C ALA A 94 5.72 18.12 -2.18
N LEU A 95 4.75 17.27 -1.89
CA LEU A 95 4.47 16.77 -0.54
C LEU A 95 5.16 15.43 -0.34
N ARG A 96 6.07 15.37 0.63
CA ARG A 96 6.81 14.17 1.03
C ARG A 96 6.22 13.62 2.31
N ILE A 97 5.82 12.36 2.30
CA ILE A 97 5.19 11.68 3.42
C ILE A 97 6.07 10.50 3.81
N PRO A 98 6.76 10.56 4.94
CA PRO A 98 7.59 9.45 5.41
C PRO A 98 6.72 8.24 5.74
N MET A 99 7.28 7.04 5.51
CA MET A 99 6.60 5.80 5.87
C MET A 99 6.44 5.71 7.40
N ALA A 100 5.22 5.42 7.84
CA ALA A 100 4.94 5.19 9.26
C ALA A 100 5.43 3.79 9.70
N PRO A 101 5.61 3.55 11.01
CA PRO A 101 6.09 2.26 11.52
C PRO A 101 5.25 1.05 11.16
N ASP A 102 3.98 1.25 10.78
CA ASP A 102 3.06 0.21 10.29
C ASP A 102 3.28 -0.13 8.80
N GLY A 103 4.20 0.53 8.11
CA GLY A 103 4.49 0.34 6.69
C GLY A 103 3.55 1.11 5.76
N HIS A 104 2.69 1.98 6.29
CA HIS A 104 1.72 2.75 5.52
C HIS A 104 2.11 4.24 5.42
N PHE A 105 1.55 4.91 4.42
CA PHE A 105 1.71 6.35 4.24
C PHE A 105 0.45 7.07 4.71
N TRP A 106 0.61 7.86 5.77
CA TRP A 106 -0.47 8.63 6.37
C TRP A 106 -0.26 10.11 6.15
N VAL A 107 -1.32 10.81 5.76
CA VAL A 107 -1.28 12.26 5.53
C VAL A 107 -2.44 12.95 6.24
N GLU A 108 -2.13 14.06 6.90
CA GLU A 108 -3.14 14.97 7.44
C GLU A 108 -3.59 15.93 6.36
N GLY A 109 -4.91 16.14 6.26
CA GLY A 109 -5.52 17.01 5.28
C GLY A 109 -6.81 17.62 5.78
N THR A 110 -7.57 18.18 4.84
CA THR A 110 -8.90 18.70 5.11
C THR A 110 -9.90 18.24 4.04
N VAL A 111 -11.11 17.94 4.48
CA VAL A 111 -12.30 17.70 3.64
C VAL A 111 -13.28 18.82 3.92
N ASN A 112 -13.57 19.65 2.92
CA ASN A 112 -14.41 20.84 3.08
C ASN A 112 -13.97 21.75 4.25
N GLY A 113 -12.66 21.80 4.53
CA GLY A 113 -12.08 22.56 5.65
C GLY A 113 -12.06 21.83 6.99
N THR A 114 -12.70 20.66 7.11
CA THR A 114 -12.64 19.82 8.32
C THR A 114 -11.37 18.98 8.32
N PRO A 115 -10.54 19.03 9.38
CA PRO A 115 -9.34 18.19 9.52
C PRO A 115 -9.67 16.70 9.38
N THR A 116 -8.88 15.98 8.59
CA THR A 116 -9.09 14.54 8.34
C THR A 116 -7.75 13.88 8.02
N ARG A 117 -7.48 12.75 8.66
CA ARG A 117 -6.31 11.91 8.38
C ARG A 117 -6.65 10.85 7.34
N PHE A 118 -5.73 10.63 6.42
CA PHE A 118 -5.88 9.69 5.31
C PHE A 118 -4.75 8.69 5.23
N LEU A 119 -5.11 7.46 4.86
CA LEU A 119 -4.21 6.47 4.28
C LEU A 119 -4.10 6.73 2.78
N ILE A 120 -2.89 6.74 2.23
CA ILE A 120 -2.68 6.73 0.77
C ILE A 120 -2.69 5.28 0.29
N ASP A 121 -3.64 4.94 -0.58
CA ASP A 121 -3.80 3.58 -1.11
C ASP A 121 -3.98 3.59 -2.62
N SER A 122 -2.91 3.26 -3.35
CA SER A 122 -2.96 3.10 -4.81
C SER A 122 -3.77 1.89 -5.28
N GLY A 123 -4.11 0.96 -4.38
CA GLY A 123 -4.99 -0.17 -4.64
C GLY A 123 -6.48 0.20 -4.61
N ALA A 124 -6.83 1.33 -4.00
CA ALA A 124 -8.20 1.84 -3.97
C ALA A 124 -8.50 2.64 -5.24
N SER A 125 -9.46 2.20 -6.05
CA SER A 125 -9.84 2.94 -7.27
C SER A 125 -10.52 4.27 -6.97
N ILE A 126 -11.19 4.39 -5.82
CA ILE A 126 -11.94 5.57 -5.41
C ILE A 126 -11.65 5.91 -3.94
N THR A 127 -11.57 7.21 -3.65
CA THR A 127 -11.37 7.77 -2.32
C THR A 127 -12.56 7.41 -1.43
N ALA A 128 -12.27 6.95 -0.22
CA ALA A 128 -13.26 6.49 0.75
C ALA A 128 -13.17 7.29 2.04
N LEU A 129 -14.31 7.63 2.63
CA LEU A 129 -14.39 8.29 3.93
C LEU A 129 -15.15 7.41 4.91
N SER A 130 -14.73 7.43 6.17
CA SER A 130 -15.54 6.90 7.26
C SER A 130 -16.85 7.67 7.36
N VAL A 131 -17.88 7.03 7.91
CA VAL A 131 -19.17 7.69 8.18
C VAL A 131 -18.97 8.92 9.06
N GLN A 132 -18.09 8.82 10.06
CA GLN A 132 -17.82 9.92 10.98
C GLN A 132 -17.16 11.11 10.27
N SER A 133 -16.10 10.87 9.48
CA SER A 133 -15.43 11.93 8.73
C SER A 133 -16.36 12.60 7.73
N ALA A 134 -17.16 11.81 7.01
CA ALA A 134 -18.12 12.34 6.05
C ALA A 134 -19.18 13.23 6.71
N ARG A 135 -19.69 12.85 7.90
CA ARG A 135 -20.61 13.70 8.68
C ARG A 135 -19.94 14.97 9.17
N ASN A 136 -18.72 14.86 9.72
CA ASN A 136 -17.96 16.00 10.23
C ASN A 136 -17.60 17.00 9.13
N ALA A 137 -17.43 16.54 7.90
CA ALA A 137 -17.19 17.37 6.71
C ALA A 137 -18.47 17.92 6.06
N GLY A 138 -19.65 17.66 6.66
CA GLY A 138 -20.94 18.15 6.18
C GLY A 138 -21.37 17.56 4.84
N LEU A 139 -20.90 16.36 4.49
CA LEU A 139 -21.25 15.71 3.23
C LEU A 139 -22.70 15.22 3.26
N ASN A 140 -23.40 15.42 2.15
CA ASN A 140 -24.76 14.92 1.99
C ASN A 140 -24.75 13.48 1.49
N PHE A 141 -25.12 12.54 2.36
CA PHE A 141 -25.32 11.13 2.05
C PHE A 141 -26.39 10.54 2.98
N ASP A 142 -27.14 9.56 2.49
CA ASP A 142 -28.11 8.82 3.29
C ASP A 142 -27.73 7.34 3.34
N LEU A 143 -27.43 6.85 4.55
CA LEU A 143 -27.09 5.44 4.76
C LEU A 143 -28.29 4.50 4.54
N ASN A 144 -29.52 5.00 4.61
CA ASN A 144 -30.74 4.23 4.41
C ASN A 144 -31.20 4.23 2.95
N ALA A 145 -30.67 5.15 2.13
CA ALA A 145 -30.95 5.16 0.71
C ALA A 145 -30.30 3.95 0.02
N PRO A 146 -30.85 3.47 -1.12
CA PRO A 146 -30.22 2.43 -1.91
C PRO A 146 -28.78 2.79 -2.30
N GLY A 147 -27.82 2.09 -1.69
CA GLY A 147 -26.40 2.26 -1.98
C GLY A 147 -25.98 1.58 -3.28
N VAL A 148 -24.73 1.82 -3.66
CA VAL A 148 -24.08 1.15 -4.80
C VAL A 148 -23.34 -0.06 -4.29
N SER A 149 -23.46 -1.18 -4.98
CA SER A 149 -22.67 -2.35 -4.66
C SER A 149 -21.26 -2.22 -5.25
N MET A 150 -20.25 -2.26 -4.40
CA MET A 150 -18.83 -2.19 -4.75
C MET A 150 -18.15 -3.51 -4.43
N MET A 151 -17.25 -3.96 -5.30
CA MET A 151 -16.38 -5.12 -5.02
C MET A 151 -15.12 -4.65 -4.30
N THR A 152 -14.75 -5.34 -3.23
CA THR A 152 -13.51 -5.15 -2.48
C THR A 152 -12.80 -6.49 -2.33
N ALA A 153 -11.59 -6.49 -1.76
CA ALA A 153 -10.87 -7.73 -1.44
C ALA A 153 -11.67 -8.66 -0.50
N ASN A 154 -12.51 -8.09 0.36
CA ASN A 154 -13.36 -8.83 1.30
C ASN A 154 -14.75 -9.18 0.73
N GLY A 155 -14.93 -9.00 -0.58
CA GLY A 155 -16.19 -9.26 -1.27
C GLY A 155 -17.01 -8.00 -1.55
N ARG A 156 -18.30 -8.19 -1.80
CA ARG A 156 -19.22 -7.10 -2.18
C ARG A 156 -19.72 -6.36 -0.94
N ILE A 157 -19.61 -5.04 -0.97
CA ILE A 157 -20.14 -4.15 0.08
C ILE A 157 -21.10 -3.14 -0.53
N ALA A 158 -22.00 -2.60 0.29
CA ALA A 158 -22.82 -1.45 -0.08
C ALA A 158 -22.10 -0.16 0.34
N VAL A 159 -22.07 0.82 -0.57
CA VAL A 159 -21.46 2.12 -0.34
C VAL A 159 -22.42 3.24 -0.75
N GLN A 160 -22.39 4.35 -0.03
CA GLN A 160 -23.07 5.58 -0.45
C GLN A 160 -22.09 6.46 -1.20
N ARG A 161 -22.55 7.10 -2.28
CA ARG A 161 -21.75 8.09 -3.00
C ARG A 161 -22.00 9.47 -2.42
N ALA A 162 -20.94 10.25 -2.31
CA ALA A 162 -21.00 11.68 -2.05
C ALA A 162 -19.91 12.39 -2.86
N SER A 163 -19.93 13.72 -2.83
CA SER A 163 -18.90 14.53 -3.47
C SER A 163 -18.31 15.51 -2.45
N VAL A 164 -16.99 15.63 -2.45
CA VAL A 164 -16.23 16.57 -1.63
C VAL A 164 -15.96 17.82 -2.46
N SER A 165 -16.36 18.99 -1.96
CA SER A 165 -16.13 20.27 -2.62
C SER A 165 -14.64 20.60 -2.68
N THR A 166 -13.92 20.39 -1.57
CA THR A 166 -12.47 20.63 -1.51
C THR A 166 -11.79 19.56 -0.66
N LEU A 167 -10.83 18.86 -1.24
CA LEU A 167 -9.87 18.00 -0.54
C LEU A 167 -8.49 18.67 -0.63
N ALA A 168 -7.84 18.88 0.52
CA ALA A 168 -6.51 19.48 0.56
C ALA A 168 -5.54 18.69 1.45
N ILE A 169 -4.34 18.44 0.95
CA ILE A 169 -3.23 17.80 1.66
C ILE A 169 -1.95 18.59 1.35
N GLY A 170 -1.33 19.21 2.37
CA GLY A 170 -0.19 20.11 2.15
C GLY A 170 -0.49 21.19 1.08
N PRO A 171 0.34 21.31 0.02
CA PRO A 171 0.11 22.27 -1.07
C PRO A 171 -0.93 21.81 -2.10
N ILE A 172 -1.32 20.53 -2.09
CA ILE A 172 -2.23 19.94 -3.06
C ILE A 172 -3.67 20.29 -2.68
N ARG A 173 -4.44 20.79 -3.65
CA ARG A 173 -5.87 21.05 -3.52
C ARG A 173 -6.60 20.49 -4.73
N ALA A 174 -7.62 19.68 -4.49
CA ALA A 174 -8.51 19.21 -5.53
C ALA A 174 -9.96 19.52 -5.17
N SER A 175 -10.73 19.92 -6.18
CA SER A 175 -12.17 20.17 -6.04
C SER A 175 -12.98 19.06 -6.67
N ASP A 176 -14.23 18.93 -6.23
CA ASP A 176 -15.24 18.05 -6.83
C ASP A 176 -14.72 16.60 -6.94
N ILE A 177 -14.34 16.05 -5.79
CA ILE A 177 -13.84 14.69 -5.67
C ILE A 177 -15.01 13.77 -5.31
N ASP A 178 -15.31 12.83 -6.20
CA ASP A 178 -16.24 11.75 -5.90
C ASP A 178 -15.66 10.84 -4.81
N ILE A 179 -16.45 10.57 -3.78
CA ILE A 179 -16.05 9.67 -2.70
C ILE A 179 -17.14 8.64 -2.42
N VAL A 180 -16.73 7.60 -1.70
CA VAL A 180 -17.65 6.60 -1.15
C VAL A 180 -17.62 6.59 0.37
N VAL A 181 -18.77 6.33 0.97
CA VAL A 181 -18.95 6.23 2.42
C VAL A 181 -19.61 4.89 2.74
N SER A 182 -19.08 4.17 3.73
CA SER A 182 -19.67 2.92 4.21
C SER A 182 -19.28 2.66 5.65
N PRO A 183 -20.20 2.12 6.49
CA PRO A 183 -19.84 1.65 7.83
C PRO A 183 -18.75 0.57 7.82
N THR A 184 -18.62 -0.18 6.73
CA THR A 184 -17.62 -1.26 6.58
C THR A 184 -16.18 -0.74 6.53
N PHE A 185 -15.97 0.55 6.23
CA PHE A 185 -14.63 1.16 6.24
C PHE A 185 -14.09 1.43 7.66
N GLY A 186 -14.94 1.31 8.69
CA GLY A 186 -14.56 1.66 10.06
C GLY A 186 -14.18 3.14 10.17
N GLU A 187 -13.07 3.43 10.86
CA GLU A 187 -12.58 4.79 11.12
C GLU A 187 -11.55 5.29 10.09
N VAL A 188 -11.19 4.47 9.10
CA VAL A 188 -10.13 4.80 8.14
C VAL A 188 -10.69 5.61 6.97
N ASN A 189 -9.99 6.69 6.63
CA ASN A 189 -10.20 7.42 5.38
C ASN A 189 -9.07 7.09 4.41
N VAL A 190 -9.39 6.96 3.13
CA VAL A 190 -8.46 6.51 2.11
C VAL A 190 -8.46 7.49 0.94
N ILE A 191 -7.27 7.95 0.55
CA ILE A 191 -7.04 8.62 -0.74
C ILE A 191 -6.75 7.55 -1.78
N GLY A 192 -7.66 7.43 -2.74
CA GLY A 192 -7.57 6.46 -3.83
C GLY A 192 -7.10 7.08 -5.15
N MET A 193 -7.07 6.24 -6.18
CA MET A 193 -6.59 6.59 -7.51
C MET A 193 -7.36 7.71 -8.20
N ASN A 194 -8.65 7.91 -7.89
CA ASN A 194 -9.42 9.02 -8.45
C ASN A 194 -8.93 10.42 -7.99
N MET A 195 -8.19 10.48 -6.87
CA MET A 195 -7.48 11.66 -6.41
C MET A 195 -6.01 11.62 -6.88
N LEU A 196 -5.32 10.49 -6.69
CA LEU A 196 -3.89 10.37 -7.04
C LEU A 196 -3.61 10.59 -8.53
N SER A 197 -4.53 10.19 -9.42
CA SER A 197 -4.40 10.40 -10.87
C SER A 197 -4.58 11.85 -11.32
N ARG A 198 -4.97 12.76 -10.41
CA ARG A 198 -5.06 14.20 -10.69
C ARG A 198 -3.74 14.94 -10.45
N LEU A 199 -2.77 14.27 -9.83
CA LEU A 199 -1.43 14.78 -9.58
C LEU A 199 -0.57 14.65 -10.83
N ASP A 200 0.33 15.60 -11.05
CA ASP A 200 1.36 15.48 -12.10
C ASP A 200 2.21 14.21 -11.93
N SER A 201 2.55 13.86 -10.68
CA SER A 201 3.21 12.60 -10.35
C SER A 201 3.00 12.18 -8.90
N TRP A 202 3.04 10.87 -8.66
CA TRP A 202 3.08 10.30 -7.31
C TRP A 202 3.91 9.02 -7.29
N GLY A 203 4.53 8.69 -6.16
CA GLY A 203 5.25 7.44 -5.99
C GLY A 203 6.14 7.40 -4.75
N VAL A 204 6.75 6.24 -4.50
CA VAL A 204 7.66 6.07 -3.36
C VAL A 204 9.10 6.31 -3.80
N GLN A 205 9.79 7.23 -3.12
CA GLN A 205 11.19 7.56 -3.34
C GLN A 205 11.91 7.62 -1.99
N ASN A 206 13.03 6.90 -1.83
CA ASN A 206 13.85 6.95 -0.61
C ASN A 206 13.09 6.66 0.71
N GLY A 207 12.05 5.81 0.68
CA GLY A 207 11.24 5.50 1.86
C GLY A 207 10.14 6.51 2.17
N GLU A 208 9.93 7.49 1.31
CA GLU A 208 8.86 8.49 1.41
C GLU A 208 7.91 8.37 0.21
N MET A 209 6.63 8.64 0.44
CA MET A 209 5.67 8.90 -0.63
C MET A 209 5.82 10.36 -1.06
N VAL A 210 6.10 10.59 -2.33
CA VAL A 210 6.21 11.92 -2.95
C VAL A 210 4.97 12.16 -3.79
N LEU A 211 4.25 13.24 -3.53
CA LEU A 211 3.08 13.69 -4.28
C LEU A 211 3.37 15.05 -4.88
N THR A 212 3.26 15.18 -6.19
CA THR A 212 3.49 16.43 -6.92
C THR A 212 2.16 16.92 -7.50
N PRO A 213 1.68 18.13 -7.15
CA PRO A 213 0.43 18.70 -7.65
C PRO A 213 0.33 18.66 -9.18
#